data_AF-X1Q3G6-F1
#
_entry.id   AF-X1Q3G6-F1
#
_cell.length_a   1.000
_cell.length_b   1.000
_cell.length_c   1.000
_cell.angle_alpha   90.00
_cell.angle_beta   90.00
_cell.angle_gamma   90.00
#
_symmetry.space_group_name_H-M   'P 1'
#
loop_
_entity.id
_entity.type
_entity.pdbx_description
1 polymer ?
#
loop_
_entity_poly.entity_id
_entity_poly.type
_entity_poly.pdbx_seq_one_letter_code
_entity_poly.pdbx_strand_id
1 'polypeptide(L)' 'LKGFIYGGTRISDKHANFIENFDNASSEDIFILSKIVKDMVMDKFKIELEYEVKVVGF' A
#
# COMPACT_ATOMS: atom_id res chain seq x y z
N LEU A 1 2.24 9.83 3.56
CA LEU A 1 1.88 8.84 2.53
C LEU A 1 0.41 8.90 2.12
N LYS A 2 -0.48 9.56 2.87
CA LYS A 2 -1.84 9.89 2.40
C LYS A 2 -1.81 10.49 0.98
N GLY A 3 -2.69 10.01 0.11
CA GLY A 3 -2.79 10.43 -1.29
C GLY A 3 -1.70 9.90 -2.22
N PHE A 4 -0.75 9.09 -1.72
CA PHE A 4 0.26 8.47 -2.57
C PHE A 4 -0.38 7.43 -3.50
N ILE A 5 -0.03 7.48 -4.78
CA ILE A 5 -0.65 6.68 -5.84
C ILE A 5 0.39 5.77 -6.49
N TYR A 6 -0.02 4.55 -6.82
CA TYR A 6 0.68 3.64 -7.71
C TYR A 6 -0.36 2.91 -8.57
N GLY A 7 -0.24 2.96 -9.90
CA GLY A 7 -1.28 2.44 -10.79
C GLY A 7 -2.67 3.01 -10.47
N GLY A 8 -3.69 2.15 -10.43
CA GLY A 8 -5.06 2.52 -10.04
C GLY A 8 -5.35 2.49 -8.53
N THR A 9 -4.32 2.39 -7.69
CA THR A 9 -4.47 2.31 -6.22
C THR A 9 -3.79 3.47 -5.49
N ARG A 10 -4.36 3.86 -4.35
CA ARG A 10 -3.87 4.97 -3.54
C ARG A 10 -3.93 4.69 -2.05
N ILE A 11 -3.10 5.36 -1.28
CA ILE A 11 -3.27 5.46 0.16
C ILE A 11 -4.38 6.49 0.45
N SER A 12 -5.40 6.08 1.19
CA SER A 12 -6.56 6.93 1.48
C SER A 12 -6.14 8.28 2.07
N ASP A 13 -6.72 9.35 1.52
CA ASP A 13 -6.55 10.71 2.04
C ASP A 13 -7.15 10.84 3.45
N LYS A 14 -8.19 10.06 3.74
CA LYS A 14 -8.88 10.07 5.03
C LYS A 14 -8.06 9.35 6.10
N HIS A 15 -7.59 8.14 5.82
CA HIS A 15 -6.85 7.32 6.79
C HIS A 15 -5.73 6.49 6.14
N ALA A 16 -4.49 6.73 6.54
CA ALA A 16 -3.31 6.18 5.86
C ALA A 16 -3.10 4.65 5.95
N ASN A 17 -3.96 3.93 6.67
CA ASN A 17 -3.89 2.47 6.81
C ASN A 17 -4.74 1.77 5.74
N PHE A 18 -5.54 2.54 4.98
CA PHE A 18 -6.36 2.03 3.90
C PHE A 18 -5.66 2.24 2.57
N ILE A 19 -5.49 1.14 1.84
CA ILE A 19 -5.18 1.15 0.42
C ILE A 19 -6.51 1.08 -0.32
N GLU A 20 -6.83 2.12 -1.09
CA GLU A 20 -8.05 2.24 -1.86
C GLU A 20 -7.77 1.84 -3.32
N ASN A 21 -8.62 0.97 -3.87
CA ASN A 21 -8.75 0.86 -5.31
C ASN A 21 -9.61 2.04 -5.79
N PHE A 22 -8.99 3.03 -6.41
CA PHE A 22 -9.68 4.25 -6.83
C PHE A 22 -9.88 4.33 -8.34
N ASP A 23 -9.16 3.50 -9.12
CA ASP A 23 -9.25 3.46 -10.58
C ASP A 23 -8.98 2.05 -11.13
N ASN A 24 -9.91 1.13 -10.88
CA ASN A 24 -9.93 -0.24 -11.39
C ASN A 24 -8.58 -1.01 -11.29
N ALA A 25 -7.89 -0.85 -10.15
CA ALA A 25 -6.61 -1.50 -9.88
C ALA A 25 -6.70 -3.03 -9.81
N SER A 26 -5.62 -3.66 -10.24
CA SER A 26 -5.38 -5.09 -10.06
C SER A 26 -4.92 -5.42 -8.64
N SER A 27 -4.93 -6.71 -8.29
CA SER A 27 -4.32 -7.20 -7.04
C SER A 27 -2.81 -6.97 -7.00
N GLU A 28 -2.13 -7.02 -8.16
CA GLU A 28 -0.71 -6.72 -8.29
C GLU A 28 -0.41 -5.26 -7.92
N ASP A 29 -1.22 -4.31 -8.39
CA ASP A 29 -1.07 -2.89 -8.06
C ASP A 29 -1.16 -2.64 -6.55
N ILE A 30 -2.15 -3.26 -5.89
CA ILE A 30 -2.34 -3.17 -4.43
C ILE A 30 -1.12 -3.75 -3.70
N PHE A 31 -0.64 -4.93 -4.12
CA PHE A 31 0.51 -5.57 -3.52
C PHE A 31 1.78 -4.72 -3.68
N ILE A 32 2.04 -4.19 -4.87
CA ILE A 32 3.20 -3.33 -5.12
C ILE A 32 3.12 -2.05 -4.30
N LEU A 33 1.96 -1.37 -4.26
CA LEU A 33 1.79 -0.19 -3.42
C LEU A 33 2.05 -0.50 -1.94
N SER A 34 1.55 -1.63 -1.44
CA SER A 34 1.78 -2.05 -0.06
C SER A 34 3.27 -2.26 0.24
N LYS A 35 4.02 -2.85 -0.69
CA LYS A 35 5.48 -3.03 -0.56
C LYS A 35 6.21 -1.69 -0.57
N ILE A 36 5.86 -0.81 -1.51
CA ILE A 36 6.42 0.55 -1.60
C ILE A 36 6.24 1.32 -0.28
N VAL A 37 5.06 1.22 0.35
CA VAL A 37 4.80 1.86 1.64
C VAL A 37 5.64 1.25 2.76
N LYS A 38 5.75 -0.08 2.81
CA LYS A 38 6.61 -0.77 3.80
C LYS A 38 8.06 -0.33 3.69
N ASP A 39 8.59 -0.31 2.47
CA ASP A 39 9.99 0.07 2.20
C ASP A 39 10.23 1.54 2.61
N MET A 40 9.32 2.46 2.27
CA MET A 40 9.42 3.86 2.68
C MET A 40 9.38 4.05 4.21
N VAL A 41 8.57 3.27 4.92
CA VAL A 41 8.49 3.35 6.39
C VAL A 41 9.76 2.79 7.02
N MET A 42 10.27 1.67 6.49
CA MET A 42 11.55 1.11 6.92
C MET A 42 12.69 2.10 6.68
N ASP A 43 12.78 2.72 5.51
CA ASP A 43 13.86 3.65 5.21
C ASP A 43 13.84 4.89 6.10
N LYS A 44 12.66 5.47 6.31
CA LYS A 44 12.49 6.72 7.04
C LYS A 44 12.53 6.56 8.56
N PHE A 45 11.92 5.51 9.07
CA PHE A 45 11.71 5.34 10.51
C PHE A 45 12.48 4.17 11.10
N LYS A 46 13.11 3.33 10.26
CA LYS A 46 13.78 2.08 10.67
C LYS A 46 12.81 1.14 11.40
N ILE A 47 11.55 1.15 10.97
CA ILE A 47 10.48 0.29 11.48
C ILE A 47 10.02 -0.63 10.35
N GLU A 48 10.04 -1.93 10.62
CA GLU A 48 9.47 -2.94 9.73
C GLU A 48 7.96 -3.07 10.01
N LEU A 49 7.15 -2.85 8.97
CA LEU A 49 5.71 -3.06 9.05
C LEU A 49 5.37 -4.50 8.69
N GLU A 50 4.45 -5.12 9.42
CA GLU A 50 3.91 -6.44 9.11
C GLU A 50 2.56 -6.33 8.39
N TYR A 51 2.24 -7.30 7.53
CA TYR A 51 0.94 -7.35 6.89
C TYR A 51 -0.10 -7.93 7.85
N GLU A 52 -1.19 -7.19 8.09
CA GLU A 52 -2.38 -7.72 8.78
C GLU A 52 -3.20 -8.64 7.86
N VAL A 53 -3.27 -8.27 6.58
CA VAL A 53 -4.00 -9.03 5.55
C VAL A 53 -3.15 -10.15 4.97
N LYS A 54 -3.78 -11.28 4.64
CA LYS A 54 -3.13 -12.41 3.97
C LYS A 54 -3.30 -12.29 2.46
N VAL A 55 -2.21 -12.48 1.74
CA VAL A 55 -2.25 -12.56 0.27
C VAL A 55 -2.35 -14.02 -0.17
N VAL A 56 -3.21 -14.31 -1.13
CA VAL A 56 -3.50 -15.66 -1.62
C VAL A 56 -3.49 -15.70 -3.15
N GLY A 57 -3.10 -16.84 -3.72
CA GLY A 57 -3.25 -17.10 -5.16
C GLY A 57 -2.18 -16.48 -6.08
N PHE A 58 -0.92 -16.45 -5.63
CA PHE A 58 0.23 -16.19 -6.51
C PHE A 58 0.64 -17.44 -7.28
#